data_AF-A0A835T3T6-F1
#
_entry.id   AF-A0A835T3T6-F1
#
_cell.length_a   1.000
_cell.length_b   1.000
_cell.length_c   1.000
_cell.angle_alpha   90.00
_cell.angle_beta   90.00
_cell.angle_gamma   90.00
#
_symmetry.space_group_name_H-M   'P 1'
#
loop_
_entity.id
_entity.type
_entity.pdbx_description
1 polymer ?
#
loop_
_entity_poly.entity_id
_entity_poly.type
_entity_poly.pdbx_seq_one_letter_code
_entity_poly.pdbx_strand_id
1 'polypeptide(L)'
;MQQQLRCSRVASSRITPRTRTSVVVMASAKPKLQLMVNSCTGKMGQAVAEAALRAGVELVPYTLCGPADAAAATTVTVAGRPLTLVPPATRDAVVQELKGRYPHLMMVDYTLPDAIHSMVDFYVQHRTPFVMGTTGGDRAKIAAQVEASKVYAVIAPNMGKQIVAFQATMDLMAKSFPGAFSGYKLRVVESHQSTKKDTSGTAKAVVQSFVEMGVPFEVSQIELVREPKAQMEVMKVPADAINGHAYHTYQLVSGDGTVMFEFQHNVIGRTTYAEGTVDAALFLAARIDAHDGKTLYNMIDVLRAGAMR
;
A
#
# COMPACT_ATOMS: atom_id res chain seq x y z
N MET A 1 -23.25 2.50 -77.83
CA MET A 1 -21.90 1.93 -77.73
C MET A 1 -21.67 1.57 -76.27
N GLN A 2 -21.77 0.28 -75.96
CA GLN A 2 -21.69 -0.29 -74.61
C GLN A 2 -20.24 -0.21 -74.10
N GLN A 3 -20.04 0.16 -72.83
CA GLN A 3 -18.81 -0.20 -72.11
C GLN A 3 -19.16 -0.86 -70.78
N GLN A 4 -18.67 -2.10 -70.67
CA GLN A 4 -18.85 -3.05 -69.59
C GLN A 4 -18.10 -2.58 -68.33
N LEU A 5 -18.76 -2.63 -67.18
CA LEU A 5 -18.10 -2.63 -65.87
C LEU A 5 -17.35 -3.95 -65.69
N ARG A 6 -16.01 -3.89 -65.64
CA ARG A 6 -15.16 -4.99 -65.18
C ARG A 6 -15.09 -4.97 -63.66
N CYS A 7 -15.71 -5.96 -63.04
CA CYS A 7 -15.56 -6.28 -61.63
C CYS A 7 -14.19 -6.94 -61.39
N SER A 8 -13.24 -6.22 -60.80
CA SER A 8 -11.96 -6.77 -60.36
C SER A 8 -12.12 -7.49 -59.02
N ARG A 9 -11.99 -8.82 -59.04
CA ARG A 9 -11.91 -9.65 -57.83
C ARG A 9 -10.64 -9.30 -57.05
N VAL A 10 -10.78 -8.68 -55.88
CA VAL A 10 -9.71 -8.58 -54.89
C VAL A 10 -9.57 -9.95 -54.22
N ALA A 11 -8.36 -10.51 -54.25
CA ALA A 11 -8.04 -11.77 -53.63
C ALA A 11 -8.28 -11.70 -52.11
N SER A 12 -9.09 -12.64 -51.61
CA SER A 12 -9.27 -12.87 -50.17
C SER A 12 -7.95 -13.33 -49.57
N SER A 13 -7.25 -12.45 -48.85
CA SER A 13 -6.15 -12.85 -47.98
C SER A 13 -6.74 -13.64 -46.81
N ARG A 14 -6.51 -14.95 -46.79
CA ARG A 14 -6.81 -15.79 -45.63
C ARG A 14 -6.01 -15.26 -44.44
N ILE A 15 -6.73 -14.68 -43.47
CA ILE A 15 -6.19 -14.40 -42.14
C ILE A 15 -5.97 -15.77 -41.49
N THR A 16 -4.73 -16.25 -41.51
CA THR A 16 -4.32 -17.37 -40.66
C THR A 16 -4.52 -16.96 -39.21
N PRO A 17 -5.28 -17.73 -38.40
CA PRO A 17 -5.44 -17.40 -37.00
C PRO A 17 -4.06 -17.53 -36.35
N ARG A 18 -3.51 -16.39 -35.88
CA ARG A 18 -2.39 -16.41 -34.95
C ARG A 18 -2.84 -17.26 -33.77
N THR A 19 -2.21 -18.41 -33.61
CA THR A 19 -2.27 -19.20 -32.38
C THR A 19 -2.00 -18.23 -31.24
N ARG A 20 -3.04 -17.95 -30.44
CA ARG A 20 -2.86 -17.37 -29.11
C ARG A 20 -1.96 -18.35 -28.40
N THR A 21 -0.69 -18.00 -28.26
CA THR A 21 0.17 -18.61 -27.26
C THR A 21 -0.49 -18.23 -25.95
N SER A 22 -1.35 -19.12 -25.44
CA SER A 22 -1.80 -19.09 -24.07
C SER A 22 -0.52 -19.09 -23.26
N VAL A 23 -0.14 -17.94 -22.72
CA VAL A 23 0.80 -17.89 -21.60
C VAL A 23 0.06 -18.64 -20.51
N VAL A 24 0.34 -19.94 -20.42
CA VAL A 24 0.04 -20.72 -19.24
C VAL A 24 0.82 -19.99 -18.17
N VAL A 25 0.13 -19.16 -17.38
CA VAL A 25 0.63 -18.71 -16.09
C VAL A 25 0.76 -20.00 -15.32
N MET A 26 1.93 -20.63 -15.41
CA MET A 26 2.34 -21.67 -14.49
C MET A 26 2.03 -21.08 -13.12
N ALA A 27 1.12 -21.71 -12.37
CA ALA A 27 0.90 -21.35 -10.99
C ALA A 27 2.25 -21.57 -10.30
N SER A 28 3.03 -20.49 -10.19
CA SER A 28 4.26 -20.49 -9.41
C SER A 28 3.88 -21.06 -8.07
N ALA A 29 4.61 -22.08 -7.60
CA ALA A 29 4.50 -22.51 -6.22
C ALA A 29 4.51 -21.24 -5.35
N LYS A 30 3.56 -21.12 -4.41
CA LYS A 30 3.51 -19.95 -3.52
C LYS A 30 4.92 -19.75 -2.94
N PRO A 31 5.50 -18.54 -3.01
CA PRO A 31 6.84 -18.31 -2.49
C PRO A 31 6.88 -18.74 -1.03
N LYS A 32 7.99 -19.40 -0.64
CA LYS A 32 8.18 -19.83 0.74
C LYS A 32 8.35 -18.57 1.58
N LEU A 33 7.38 -18.27 2.43
CA LEU A 33 7.34 -17.04 3.21
C LEU A 33 6.88 -17.34 4.65
N GLN A 34 7.70 -16.94 5.61
CA GLN A 34 7.43 -17.04 7.05
C GLN A 34 7.44 -15.63 7.63
N LEU A 35 6.26 -15.12 7.95
CA LEU A 35 6.05 -13.73 8.29
C LEU A 35 6.04 -13.53 9.80
N MET A 36 6.87 -12.60 10.29
CA MET A 36 6.84 -12.12 11.67
C MET A 36 6.36 -10.67 11.68
N VAL A 37 5.22 -10.40 12.30
CA VAL A 37 4.57 -9.09 12.26
C VAL A 37 4.83 -8.32 13.55
N ASN A 38 5.47 -7.16 13.43
CA ASN A 38 5.96 -6.34 14.54
C ASN A 38 5.29 -4.95 14.51
N SER A 39 4.43 -4.54 15.43
CA SER A 39 3.94 -5.31 16.59
C SER A 39 2.49 -5.75 16.41
N CYS A 40 2.21 -7.01 16.74
CA CYS A 40 0.85 -7.53 16.91
C CYS A 40 0.15 -7.02 18.19
N THR A 41 0.81 -6.23 19.03
CA THR A 41 0.15 -5.50 20.14
C THR A 41 -0.68 -4.32 19.63
N GLY A 42 -0.37 -3.81 18.42
CA GLY A 42 -1.11 -2.73 17.77
C GLY A 42 -2.21 -3.22 16.83
N LYS A 43 -3.26 -2.39 16.65
CA LYS A 43 -4.42 -2.69 15.78
C LYS A 43 -4.04 -3.00 14.32
N MET A 44 -2.99 -2.39 13.80
CA MET A 44 -2.54 -2.64 12.42
C MET A 44 -1.77 -3.95 12.29
N GLY A 45 -0.86 -4.24 13.22
CA GLY A 45 -0.14 -5.52 13.22
C GLY A 45 -1.09 -6.71 13.36
N GLN A 46 -2.12 -6.61 14.21
CA GLN A 46 -3.17 -7.64 14.29
C GLN A 46 -3.88 -7.83 12.94
N ALA A 47 -4.32 -6.75 12.30
CA ALA A 47 -5.00 -6.83 11.00
C ALA A 47 -4.12 -7.47 9.91
N VAL A 48 -2.81 -7.17 9.90
CA VAL A 48 -1.85 -7.78 8.97
C VAL A 48 -1.64 -9.26 9.27
N ALA A 49 -1.45 -9.62 10.53
CA ALA A 49 -1.27 -11.02 10.92
C ALA A 49 -2.53 -11.85 10.59
N GLU A 50 -3.72 -11.32 10.79
CA GLU A 50 -4.97 -11.94 10.33
C GLU A 50 -5.05 -12.06 8.80
N ALA A 51 -4.62 -11.03 8.06
CA ALA A 51 -4.57 -11.07 6.60
C ALA A 51 -3.59 -12.13 6.09
N ALA A 52 -2.43 -12.26 6.73
CA ALA A 52 -1.45 -13.29 6.42
C ALA A 52 -2.04 -14.70 6.61
N LEU A 53 -2.75 -14.93 7.72
CA LEU A 53 -3.45 -16.19 7.98
C LEU A 53 -4.52 -16.49 6.92
N ARG A 54 -5.33 -15.49 6.53
CA ARG A 54 -6.32 -15.64 5.44
C ARG A 54 -5.67 -15.98 4.10
N ALA A 55 -4.48 -15.44 3.83
CA ALA A 55 -3.72 -15.69 2.61
C ALA A 55 -3.02 -17.07 2.58
N GLY A 56 -3.01 -17.78 3.71
CA GLY A 56 -2.24 -19.02 3.91
C GLY A 56 -0.74 -18.77 4.00
N VAL A 57 -0.31 -17.59 4.43
CA VAL A 57 1.09 -17.29 4.76
C VAL A 57 1.37 -17.80 6.17
N GLU A 58 2.53 -18.44 6.37
CA GLU A 58 2.93 -18.93 7.68
C GLU A 58 3.24 -17.74 8.59
N LEU A 59 2.50 -17.61 9.69
CA LEU A 59 2.74 -16.61 10.73
C LEU A 59 3.66 -17.19 11.79
N VAL A 60 4.84 -16.59 11.96
CA VAL A 60 5.82 -16.95 12.99
C VAL A 60 5.24 -16.62 14.37
N PRO A 61 5.31 -17.51 15.38
CA PRO A 61 4.62 -17.36 16.66
C PRO A 61 5.30 -16.37 17.63
N TYR A 62 5.85 -15.28 17.11
CA TYR A 62 6.56 -14.24 17.86
C TYR A 62 6.21 -12.86 17.30
N THR A 63 6.27 -11.83 18.14
CA THR A 63 6.18 -10.42 17.73
C THR A 63 7.13 -9.59 18.58
N LEU A 64 7.87 -8.68 17.95
CA LEU A 64 8.59 -7.64 18.68
C LEU A 64 7.57 -6.70 19.32
N CYS A 65 7.86 -6.21 20.52
CA CYS A 65 7.00 -5.29 21.24
C CYS A 65 7.80 -4.24 22.04
N GLY A 66 7.11 -3.24 22.57
CA GLY A 66 7.72 -2.26 23.47
C GLY A 66 7.89 -2.80 24.90
N PRO A 67 8.73 -2.16 25.74
CA PRO A 67 8.90 -2.56 27.14
C PRO A 67 7.60 -2.60 27.95
N ALA A 68 6.69 -1.66 27.71
CA ALA A 68 5.39 -1.59 28.38
C ALA A 68 4.50 -2.79 28.05
N ASP A 69 4.48 -3.21 26.78
CA ASP A 69 3.71 -4.38 26.34
C ASP A 69 4.24 -5.67 26.97
N ALA A 70 5.57 -5.83 27.00
CA ALA A 70 6.22 -7.01 27.60
C ALA A 70 6.06 -7.06 29.13
N ALA A 71 5.89 -5.91 29.79
CA ALA A 71 5.56 -5.85 31.22
C ALA A 71 4.09 -6.23 31.48
N ALA A 72 3.19 -5.95 30.53
CA ALA A 72 1.77 -6.22 30.67
C ALA A 72 1.40 -7.69 30.38
N ALA A 73 2.10 -8.34 29.46
CA ALA A 73 1.84 -9.73 29.08
C ALA A 73 3.09 -10.43 28.53
N THR A 74 3.05 -11.76 28.45
CA THR A 74 4.08 -12.57 27.78
C THR A 74 3.68 -12.98 26.37
N THR A 75 2.39 -12.92 26.05
CA THR A 75 1.83 -13.30 24.75
C THR A 75 0.72 -12.35 24.31
N VAL A 76 0.48 -12.28 23.00
CA VAL A 76 -0.70 -11.65 22.41
C VAL A 76 -1.40 -12.65 21.49
N THR A 77 -2.73 -12.67 21.47
CA THR A 77 -3.50 -13.60 20.62
C THR A 77 -3.96 -12.91 19.35
N VAL A 78 -3.73 -13.54 18.20
CA VAL A 78 -4.25 -13.11 16.89
C VAL A 78 -5.02 -14.25 16.25
N ALA A 79 -6.31 -14.05 15.96
CA ALA A 79 -7.20 -15.08 15.40
C ALA A 79 -7.10 -16.45 16.13
N GLY A 80 -7.05 -16.42 17.47
CA GLY A 80 -6.93 -17.62 18.31
C GLY A 80 -5.52 -18.22 18.41
N ARG A 81 -4.51 -17.62 17.77
CA ARG A 81 -3.10 -18.07 17.85
C ARG A 81 -2.30 -17.20 18.81
N PRO A 82 -1.65 -17.78 19.84
CA PRO A 82 -0.77 -17.03 20.72
C PRO A 82 0.56 -16.71 20.03
N LEU A 83 1.03 -15.47 20.14
CA LEU A 83 2.33 -15.00 19.70
C LEU A 83 3.12 -14.56 20.94
N THR A 84 4.35 -15.05 21.08
CA THR A 84 5.24 -14.64 22.17
C THR A 84 5.72 -13.20 21.97
N LEU A 85 5.61 -12.39 23.02
CA LEU A 85 6.10 -11.01 23.03
C LEU A 85 7.62 -11.00 23.25
N VAL A 86 8.34 -10.30 22.37
CA VAL A 86 9.80 -10.22 22.39
C VAL A 86 10.22 -8.76 22.64
N PRO A 87 10.67 -8.43 23.87
CA PRO A 87 11.08 -7.08 24.22
C PRO A 87 12.44 -6.70 23.59
N PRO A 88 12.79 -5.39 23.58
CA PRO A 88 14.06 -4.93 23.03
C PRO A 88 15.31 -5.54 23.69
N ALA A 89 15.22 -5.92 24.97
CA ALA A 89 16.35 -6.50 25.70
C ALA A 89 16.77 -7.89 25.20
N THR A 90 15.86 -8.65 24.56
CA THR A 90 16.11 -10.03 24.13
C THR A 90 15.96 -10.24 22.62
N ARG A 91 15.52 -9.21 21.87
CA ARG A 91 15.18 -9.33 20.43
C ARG A 91 16.33 -9.86 19.57
N ASP A 92 17.57 -9.47 19.84
CA ASP A 92 18.73 -9.90 19.05
C ASP A 92 18.98 -11.40 19.16
N ALA A 93 18.99 -11.93 20.39
CA ALA A 93 19.18 -13.37 20.64
C ALA A 93 18.03 -14.20 20.05
N VAL A 94 16.78 -13.75 20.26
CA VAL A 94 15.59 -14.43 19.76
C VAL A 94 15.58 -14.47 18.23
N VAL A 95 15.82 -13.34 17.55
CA VAL A 95 15.79 -13.31 16.07
C VAL A 95 16.91 -14.15 15.47
N GLN A 96 18.10 -14.17 16.08
CA GLN A 96 19.18 -15.04 15.63
C GLN A 96 18.79 -16.52 15.70
N GLU A 97 18.11 -16.95 16.75
CA GLU A 97 17.58 -18.31 16.88
C GLU A 97 16.46 -18.59 15.85
N LEU A 98 15.54 -17.63 15.69
CA LEU A 98 14.41 -17.76 14.76
C LEU A 98 14.87 -17.94 13.31
N LYS A 99 15.95 -17.29 12.89
CA LYS A 99 16.49 -17.47 11.54
C LYS A 99 16.95 -18.90 11.25
N GLY A 100 17.38 -19.65 12.26
CA GLY A 100 17.70 -21.07 12.12
C GLY A 100 16.46 -21.96 11.99
N ARG A 101 15.36 -21.57 12.64
CA ARG A 101 14.07 -22.29 12.60
C ARG A 101 13.20 -21.93 11.40
N TYR A 102 13.32 -20.69 10.93
CA TYR A 102 12.51 -20.09 9.88
C TYR A 102 13.42 -19.54 8.77
N PRO A 103 13.88 -20.39 7.83
CA PRO A 103 14.85 -19.99 6.80
C PRO A 103 14.29 -18.96 5.80
N HIS A 104 12.97 -18.78 5.76
CA HIS A 104 12.29 -17.80 4.90
C HIS A 104 11.65 -16.67 5.72
N LEU A 105 12.26 -16.33 6.86
CA LEU A 105 11.80 -15.29 7.78
C LEU A 105 11.82 -13.90 7.12
N MET A 106 10.68 -13.23 7.14
CA MET A 106 10.51 -11.83 6.75
C MET A 106 9.76 -11.07 7.84
N MET A 107 10.22 -9.86 8.13
CA MET A 107 9.60 -8.98 9.13
C MET A 107 8.56 -8.07 8.48
N VAL A 108 7.48 -7.77 9.20
CA VAL A 108 6.60 -6.63 8.88
C VAL A 108 6.69 -5.61 10.01
N ASP A 109 6.90 -4.35 9.67
CA ASP A 109 6.99 -3.24 10.62
C ASP A 109 5.76 -2.32 10.56
N TYR A 110 4.97 -2.41 11.63
CA TYR A 110 3.92 -1.53 12.09
C TYR A 110 4.14 -1.25 13.59
N THR A 111 5.19 -0.51 13.87
CA THR A 111 5.62 -0.11 15.21
C THR A 111 5.18 1.33 15.51
N LEU A 112 6.10 2.20 15.93
CA LEU A 112 5.86 3.59 16.27
C LEU A 112 6.86 4.49 15.53
N PRO A 113 6.50 5.74 15.19
CA PRO A 113 7.41 6.67 14.54
C PRO A 113 8.75 6.83 15.25
N ASP A 114 8.76 6.84 16.59
CA ASP A 114 9.98 7.01 17.40
C ASP A 114 10.88 5.78 17.38
N ALA A 115 10.32 4.60 17.09
CA ALA A 115 11.07 3.34 17.04
C ALA A 115 11.70 3.08 15.66
N ILE A 116 11.25 3.77 14.61
CA ILE A 116 11.49 3.37 13.21
C ILE A 116 12.98 3.24 12.87
N HIS A 117 13.83 4.17 13.30
CA HIS A 117 15.28 4.11 13.04
C HIS A 117 15.92 2.92 13.76
N SER A 118 15.56 2.69 15.03
CA SER A 118 16.09 1.56 15.81
C SER A 118 15.64 0.20 15.28
N MET A 119 14.49 0.15 14.60
CA MET A 119 13.98 -1.05 13.94
C MET A 119 14.68 -1.27 12.60
N VAL A 120 14.92 -0.22 11.81
CA VAL A 120 15.72 -0.31 10.57
C VAL A 120 17.15 -0.77 10.88
N ASP A 121 17.79 -0.19 11.89
CA ASP A 121 19.11 -0.62 12.37
C ASP A 121 19.11 -2.12 12.70
N PHE A 122 18.09 -2.57 13.42
CA PHE A 122 17.92 -3.96 13.78
C PHE A 122 17.74 -4.89 12.56
N TYR A 123 16.86 -4.56 11.62
CA TYR A 123 16.64 -5.37 10.41
C TYR A 123 17.90 -5.45 9.54
N VAL A 124 18.63 -4.34 9.42
CA VAL A 124 19.90 -4.24 8.68
C VAL A 124 21.00 -5.06 9.35
N GLN A 125 21.19 -4.91 10.66
CA GLN A 125 22.17 -5.66 11.44
C GLN A 125 21.97 -7.17 11.31
N HIS A 126 20.72 -7.62 11.38
CA HIS A 126 20.37 -9.05 11.27
C HIS A 126 20.23 -9.54 9.83
N ARG A 127 20.35 -8.66 8.82
CA ARG A 127 20.15 -8.99 7.40
C ARG A 127 18.82 -9.69 7.14
N THR A 128 17.76 -9.21 7.78
CA THR A 128 16.42 -9.82 7.68
C THR A 128 15.56 -8.99 6.73
N PRO A 129 15.01 -9.58 5.65
CA PRO A 129 14.11 -8.87 4.76
C PRO A 129 12.89 -8.32 5.49
N PHE A 130 12.38 -7.16 5.07
CA PHE A 130 11.25 -6.55 5.77
C PHE A 130 10.30 -5.71 4.90
N VAL A 131 9.03 -5.65 5.32
CA VAL A 131 8.02 -4.73 4.78
C VAL A 131 7.68 -3.70 5.84
N MET A 132 7.91 -2.42 5.57
CA MET A 132 7.69 -1.33 6.53
C MET A 132 6.53 -0.44 6.12
N GLY A 133 5.44 -0.51 6.88
CA GLY A 133 4.28 0.37 6.78
C GLY A 133 4.28 1.50 7.83
N THR A 134 5.17 1.46 8.82
CA THR A 134 5.33 2.54 9.81
C THR A 134 5.72 3.86 9.14
N THR A 135 4.97 4.91 9.45
CA THR A 135 5.18 6.28 8.97
C THR A 135 6.07 7.08 9.93
N GLY A 136 6.55 8.24 9.48
CA GLY A 136 7.48 9.07 10.25
C GLY A 136 8.95 8.67 10.04
N GLY A 137 9.82 9.25 10.86
CA GLY A 137 11.28 9.15 10.73
C GLY A 137 11.85 9.95 9.56
N ASP A 138 13.17 9.93 9.45
CA ASP A 138 13.89 10.50 8.31
C ASP A 138 13.90 9.46 7.18
N ARG A 139 12.96 9.62 6.24
CA ARG A 139 12.75 8.67 5.14
C ARG A 139 13.93 8.60 4.19
N ALA A 140 14.66 9.69 3.99
CA ALA A 140 15.82 9.72 3.12
C ALA A 140 16.97 8.92 3.75
N LYS A 141 17.21 9.12 5.05
CA LYS A 141 18.20 8.34 5.81
C LYS A 141 17.87 6.85 5.82
N ILE A 142 16.60 6.50 6.08
CA ILE A 142 16.14 5.10 6.08
C ILE A 142 16.39 4.45 4.71
N ALA A 143 15.99 5.12 3.62
CA ALA A 143 16.20 4.59 2.27
C ALA A 143 17.69 4.38 1.96
N ALA A 144 18.53 5.38 2.23
CA ALA A 144 19.96 5.30 2.00
C ALA A 144 20.63 4.15 2.78
N GLN A 145 20.26 3.99 4.05
CA GLN A 145 20.77 2.92 4.90
C GLN A 145 20.40 1.53 4.37
N VAL A 146 19.14 1.34 3.98
CA VAL A 146 18.64 0.06 3.47
C VAL A 146 19.30 -0.27 2.12
N GLU A 147 19.40 0.69 1.21
CA GLU A 147 20.08 0.51 -0.08
C GLU A 147 21.58 0.18 0.06
N ALA A 148 22.25 0.80 1.04
CA ALA A 148 23.65 0.51 1.34
C ALA A 148 23.83 -0.89 1.93
N SER A 149 22.89 -1.34 2.77
CA SER A 149 22.94 -2.66 3.41
C SER A 149 22.66 -3.84 2.48
N LYS A 150 22.03 -3.59 1.32
CA LYS A 150 21.53 -4.61 0.39
C LYS A 150 20.50 -5.57 1.01
N VAL A 151 19.88 -5.20 2.13
CA VAL A 151 18.73 -5.93 2.66
C VAL A 151 17.52 -5.68 1.76
N TYR A 152 16.78 -6.75 1.47
CA TYR A 152 15.53 -6.67 0.71
C TYR A 152 14.45 -6.02 1.56
N ALA A 153 13.84 -4.95 1.06
CA ALA A 153 12.77 -4.26 1.76
C ALA A 153 11.70 -3.70 0.83
N VAL A 154 10.44 -3.70 1.30
CA VAL A 154 9.40 -2.82 0.76
C VAL A 154 9.11 -1.74 1.78
N ILE A 155 9.28 -0.49 1.39
CA ILE A 155 9.04 0.66 2.27
C ILE A 155 8.00 1.55 1.58
N ALA A 156 6.82 1.68 2.19
CA ALA A 156 5.75 2.51 1.64
C ALA A 156 4.95 3.21 2.75
N PRO A 157 4.73 4.54 2.65
CA PRO A 157 3.93 5.28 3.64
C PRO A 157 2.43 4.99 3.54
N ASN A 158 1.97 4.37 2.44
CA ASN A 158 0.60 3.93 2.25
C ASN A 158 0.62 2.51 1.68
N MET A 159 0.11 1.55 2.46
CA MET A 159 0.01 0.14 2.05
C MET A 159 -1.32 -0.20 1.38
N GLY A 160 -2.28 0.73 1.29
CA GLY A 160 -3.53 0.54 0.56
C GLY A 160 -3.27 0.63 -0.93
N LYS A 161 -2.87 -0.50 -1.54
CA LYS A 161 -2.34 -0.52 -2.92
C LYS A 161 -3.28 0.09 -3.96
N GLN A 162 -4.60 -0.04 -3.79
CA GLN A 162 -5.59 0.57 -4.69
C GLN A 162 -5.60 2.09 -4.61
N ILE A 163 -5.38 2.64 -3.41
CA ILE A 163 -5.26 4.09 -3.18
C ILE A 163 -3.98 4.61 -3.82
N VAL A 164 -2.88 3.85 -3.69
CA VAL A 164 -1.60 4.17 -4.34
C VAL A 164 -1.74 4.12 -5.87
N ALA A 165 -2.46 3.15 -6.42
CA ALA A 165 -2.72 3.06 -7.86
C ALA A 165 -3.52 4.27 -8.37
N PHE A 166 -4.57 4.69 -7.64
CA PHE A 166 -5.31 5.90 -7.95
C PHE A 166 -4.40 7.14 -7.93
N GLN A 167 -3.62 7.34 -6.87
CA GLN A 167 -2.68 8.45 -6.76
C GLN A 167 -1.68 8.47 -7.92
N ALA A 168 -1.10 7.32 -8.27
CA ALA A 168 -0.17 7.20 -9.39
C ALA A 168 -0.82 7.50 -10.74
N THR A 169 -2.10 7.15 -10.91
CA THR A 169 -2.86 7.47 -12.13
C THR A 169 -3.11 8.96 -12.25
N MET A 170 -3.45 9.63 -11.15
CA MET A 170 -3.64 11.09 -11.12
C MET A 170 -2.33 11.81 -11.47
N ASP A 171 -1.21 11.40 -10.89
CA ASP A 171 0.12 11.94 -11.18
C ASP A 171 0.52 11.72 -12.64
N LEU A 172 0.28 10.53 -13.20
CA LEU A 172 0.55 10.25 -14.61
C LEU A 172 -0.31 11.13 -15.54
N MET A 173 -1.59 11.28 -15.21
CA MET A 173 -2.52 12.11 -15.99
C MET A 173 -2.09 13.57 -15.97
N ALA A 174 -1.70 14.09 -14.81
CA ALA A 174 -1.19 15.45 -14.65
C ALA A 174 0.05 15.73 -15.49
N LYS A 175 1.04 14.82 -15.45
CA LYS A 175 2.27 14.93 -16.25
C LYS A 175 2.02 14.83 -17.74
N SER A 176 1.02 14.06 -18.15
CA SER A 176 0.71 13.84 -19.57
C SER A 176 -0.12 14.97 -20.17
N PHE A 177 -0.98 15.60 -19.37
CA PHE A 177 -1.95 16.59 -19.83
C PHE A 177 -1.97 17.84 -18.94
N PRO A 178 -0.87 18.63 -18.92
CA PRO A 178 -0.82 19.86 -18.15
C PRO A 178 -1.88 20.85 -18.63
N GLY A 179 -2.58 21.49 -17.69
CA GLY A 179 -3.66 22.43 -18.01
C GLY A 179 -4.98 21.81 -18.51
N ALA A 180 -5.12 20.47 -18.53
CA ALA A 180 -6.31 19.79 -19.03
C ALA A 180 -7.63 20.21 -18.35
N PHE A 181 -7.56 20.69 -17.10
CA PHE A 181 -8.69 21.18 -16.33
C PHE A 181 -8.61 22.69 -16.06
N SER A 182 -7.84 23.45 -16.84
CA SER A 182 -7.85 24.91 -16.73
C SER A 182 -9.28 25.47 -16.88
N GLY A 183 -9.66 26.34 -15.96
CA GLY A 183 -11.01 26.91 -15.88
C GLY A 183 -12.02 26.09 -15.06
N TYR A 184 -11.65 24.91 -14.55
CA TYR A 184 -12.45 24.17 -13.59
C TYR A 184 -12.23 24.68 -12.16
N LYS A 185 -13.20 24.40 -11.29
CA LYS A 185 -13.11 24.61 -9.83
C LYS A 185 -13.03 23.27 -9.13
N LEU A 186 -12.09 23.13 -8.20
CA LEU A 186 -11.93 21.95 -7.35
C LEU A 186 -12.54 22.19 -5.96
N ARG A 187 -13.28 21.20 -5.46
CA ARG A 187 -13.66 21.06 -4.06
C ARG A 187 -13.13 19.73 -3.55
N VAL A 188 -12.45 19.76 -2.40
CA VAL A 188 -11.91 18.55 -1.78
C VAL A 188 -12.42 18.45 -0.35
N VAL A 189 -12.98 17.30 0.00
CA VAL A 189 -13.44 16.98 1.34
C VAL A 189 -12.79 15.71 1.80
N GLU A 190 -12.25 15.70 3.02
CA GLU A 190 -11.75 14.47 3.64
C GLU A 190 -12.28 14.26 5.05
N SER A 191 -12.50 12.98 5.40
CA SER A 191 -12.92 12.54 6.72
C SER A 191 -11.98 11.46 7.25
N HIS A 192 -11.51 11.66 8.47
CA HIS A 192 -10.65 10.76 9.24
C HIS A 192 -11.03 10.87 10.72
N GLN A 193 -10.49 10.01 11.58
CA GLN A 193 -10.66 10.13 13.05
C GLN A 193 -10.39 11.55 13.57
N SER A 194 -11.12 11.98 14.59
CA SER A 194 -11.06 13.34 15.16
C SER A 194 -9.66 13.76 15.63
N THR A 195 -8.82 12.80 16.03
CA THR A 195 -7.43 13.02 16.45
C THR A 195 -6.49 13.35 15.30
N LYS A 196 -6.86 13.06 14.04
CA LYS A 196 -6.04 13.36 12.86
C LYS A 196 -6.25 14.81 12.42
N LYS A 197 -5.40 15.70 12.94
CA LYS A 197 -5.45 17.15 12.65
C LYS A 197 -4.86 17.52 11.29
N ASP A 198 -3.92 16.72 10.80
CA ASP A 198 -3.22 16.94 9.54
C ASP A 198 -4.02 16.42 8.34
N THR A 199 -3.92 17.14 7.22
CA THR A 199 -4.39 16.67 5.93
C THR A 199 -3.67 15.37 5.54
N SER A 200 -4.41 14.38 5.05
CA SER A 200 -3.86 13.14 4.50
C SER A 200 -2.78 13.41 3.44
N GLY A 201 -1.64 12.71 3.53
CA GLY A 201 -0.60 12.78 2.51
C GLY A 201 -1.09 12.38 1.11
N THR A 202 -2.02 11.43 1.06
CA THR A 202 -2.72 11.04 -0.18
C THR A 202 -3.50 12.22 -0.77
N ALA A 203 -4.25 12.95 0.06
CA ALA A 203 -5.06 14.08 -0.42
C ALA A 203 -4.18 15.20 -0.98
N LYS A 204 -3.07 15.50 -0.30
CA LYS A 204 -2.07 16.48 -0.78
C LYS A 204 -1.51 16.09 -2.15
N ALA A 205 -1.15 14.84 -2.35
CA ALA A 205 -0.59 14.36 -3.62
C ALA A 205 -1.62 14.42 -4.77
N VAL A 206 -2.88 14.06 -4.51
CA VAL A 206 -3.95 14.14 -5.51
C VAL A 206 -4.28 15.60 -5.86
N VAL A 207 -4.35 16.49 -4.85
CA VAL A 207 -4.51 17.94 -5.07
C VAL A 207 -3.39 18.50 -5.93
N GLN A 208 -2.13 18.16 -5.64
CA GLN A 208 -0.99 18.59 -6.44
C GLN A 208 -1.14 18.18 -7.91
N SER A 209 -1.66 16.97 -8.18
CA SER A 209 -1.93 16.51 -9.55
C SER A 209 -3.00 17.39 -10.24
N PHE A 210 -4.07 17.79 -9.54
CA PHE A 210 -5.06 18.72 -10.09
C PHE A 210 -4.50 20.12 -10.35
N VAL A 211 -3.61 20.60 -9.47
CA VAL A 211 -2.91 21.88 -9.66
C VAL A 211 -2.04 21.85 -10.92
N GLU A 212 -1.29 20.77 -11.14
CA GLU A 212 -0.50 20.57 -12.36
C GLU A 212 -1.37 20.48 -13.63
N MET A 213 -2.61 19.98 -13.49
CA MET A 213 -3.63 20.03 -14.55
C MET A 213 -4.31 21.39 -14.71
N GLY A 214 -3.83 22.44 -14.03
CA GLY A 214 -4.25 23.82 -14.21
C GLY A 214 -5.42 24.27 -13.34
N VAL A 215 -5.74 23.54 -12.27
CA VAL A 215 -6.80 23.93 -11.31
C VAL A 215 -6.19 24.65 -10.11
N PRO A 216 -6.41 25.97 -9.93
CA PRO A 216 -5.84 26.70 -8.81
C PRO A 216 -6.47 26.22 -7.49
N PHE A 217 -5.66 25.59 -6.63
CA PHE A 217 -6.12 25.06 -5.36
C PHE A 217 -4.97 24.94 -4.36
N GLU A 218 -5.16 25.48 -3.16
CA GLU A 218 -4.23 25.38 -2.04
C GLU A 218 -4.65 24.26 -1.08
N VAL A 219 -3.68 23.54 -0.51
CA VAL A 219 -3.94 22.45 0.45
C VAL A 219 -4.76 22.92 1.67
N SER A 220 -4.65 24.19 2.05
CA SER A 220 -5.42 24.80 3.14
C SER A 220 -6.92 24.92 2.84
N GLN A 221 -7.33 24.79 1.57
CA GLN A 221 -8.73 24.82 1.15
C GLN A 221 -9.44 23.46 1.28
N ILE A 222 -8.72 22.39 1.66
CA ILE A 222 -9.32 21.07 1.87
C ILE A 222 -10.24 21.12 3.09
N GLU A 223 -11.49 20.72 2.90
CA GLU A 223 -12.49 20.66 3.96
C GLU A 223 -12.27 19.41 4.84
N LEU A 224 -11.87 19.63 6.09
CA LEU A 224 -11.58 18.56 7.05
C LEU A 224 -12.82 18.25 7.89
N VAL A 225 -13.51 17.14 7.60
CA VAL A 225 -14.63 16.66 8.40
C VAL A 225 -14.10 15.77 9.52
N ARG A 226 -14.17 16.24 10.76
CA ARG A 226 -13.63 15.55 11.96
C ARG A 226 -14.66 15.33 13.06
N GLU A 227 -15.74 16.11 13.06
CA GLU A 227 -16.81 16.00 14.05
C GLU A 227 -17.69 14.77 13.77
N PRO A 228 -17.83 13.83 14.71
CA PRO A 228 -18.51 12.55 14.48
C PRO A 228 -19.91 12.70 13.86
N LYS A 229 -20.68 13.69 14.32
CA LYS A 229 -22.01 13.99 13.76
C LYS A 229 -21.94 14.37 12.28
N ALA A 230 -21.04 15.28 11.90
CA ALA A 230 -20.84 15.67 10.52
C ALA A 230 -20.28 14.53 9.66
N GLN A 231 -19.44 13.65 10.23
CA GLN A 231 -18.94 12.47 9.53
C GLN A 231 -20.06 11.51 9.15
N MET A 232 -21.03 11.29 10.03
CA MET A 232 -22.20 10.46 9.75
C MET A 232 -23.21 11.16 8.82
N GLU A 233 -23.52 12.43 9.08
CA GLU A 233 -24.59 13.14 8.37
C GLU A 233 -24.16 13.62 6.98
N VAL A 234 -22.94 14.15 6.85
CA VAL A 234 -22.41 14.73 5.60
C VAL A 234 -21.65 13.67 4.81
N MET A 235 -20.69 13.00 5.44
CA MET A 235 -19.79 12.06 4.77
C MET A 235 -20.32 10.62 4.72
N LYS A 236 -21.49 10.37 5.34
CA LYS A 236 -22.14 9.04 5.41
C LYS A 236 -21.22 7.95 5.95
N VAL A 237 -20.34 8.30 6.88
CA VAL A 237 -19.48 7.35 7.59
C VAL A 237 -20.36 6.53 8.55
N PRO A 238 -20.30 5.19 8.50
CA PRO A 238 -21.01 4.35 9.48
C PRO A 238 -20.57 4.63 10.92
N ALA A 239 -21.50 4.56 11.87
CA ALA A 239 -21.25 4.90 13.27
C ALA A 239 -20.13 4.06 13.91
N ASP A 240 -20.04 2.78 13.53
CA ASP A 240 -19.00 1.84 13.96
C ASP A 240 -17.63 2.09 13.30
N ALA A 241 -17.58 2.87 12.22
CA ALA A 241 -16.37 3.20 11.47
C ALA A 241 -15.74 4.55 11.86
N ILE A 242 -16.37 5.35 12.73
CA ILE A 242 -15.91 6.71 13.10
C ILE A 242 -14.45 6.74 13.57
N ASN A 243 -14.02 5.72 14.32
CA ASN A 243 -12.66 5.62 14.86
C ASN A 243 -11.67 4.86 13.96
N GLY A 244 -12.03 4.64 12.70
CA GLY A 244 -11.23 3.86 11.77
C GLY A 244 -11.74 3.96 10.35
N HIS A 245 -11.77 5.16 9.78
CA HIS A 245 -12.10 5.38 8.38
C HIS A 245 -11.15 6.41 7.75
N ALA A 246 -11.12 6.42 6.42
CA ALA A 246 -10.48 7.44 5.61
C ALA A 246 -11.32 7.64 4.34
N TYR A 247 -12.14 8.69 4.29
CA TYR A 247 -13.01 9.01 3.17
C TYR A 247 -12.47 10.26 2.50
N HIS A 248 -12.35 10.26 1.17
CA HIS A 248 -12.01 11.48 0.45
C HIS A 248 -12.87 11.59 -0.82
N THR A 249 -13.28 12.81 -1.11
CA THR A 249 -14.06 13.18 -2.29
C THR A 249 -13.39 14.38 -2.96
N TYR A 250 -13.14 14.27 -4.26
CA TYR A 250 -12.58 15.33 -5.12
C TYR A 250 -13.59 15.64 -6.21
N GLN A 251 -14.14 16.85 -6.21
CA GLN A 251 -15.16 17.30 -7.16
C GLN A 251 -14.61 18.42 -8.03
N LEU A 252 -14.66 18.22 -9.35
CA LEU A 252 -14.33 19.24 -10.34
C LEU A 252 -15.60 19.69 -11.05
N VAL A 253 -15.80 21.00 -11.18
CA VAL A 253 -16.92 21.59 -11.91
C VAL A 253 -16.38 22.55 -12.97
N SER A 254 -16.84 22.44 -14.21
CA SER A 254 -16.46 23.33 -15.31
C SER A 254 -16.89 24.78 -15.03
N GLY A 255 -16.22 25.76 -15.64
CA GLY A 255 -16.49 27.18 -15.41
C GLY A 255 -17.93 27.61 -15.73
N ASP A 256 -18.59 26.93 -16.67
CA ASP A 256 -19.98 27.12 -17.06
C ASP A 256 -20.97 26.23 -16.27
N GLY A 257 -20.47 25.35 -15.40
CA GLY A 257 -21.27 24.47 -14.55
C GLY A 257 -21.90 23.26 -15.26
N THR A 258 -21.58 23.01 -16.53
CA THR A 258 -22.23 21.96 -17.34
C THR A 258 -21.60 20.58 -17.16
N VAL A 259 -20.33 20.50 -16.75
CA VAL A 259 -19.59 19.25 -16.56
C VAL A 259 -19.12 19.14 -15.12
N MET A 260 -19.39 17.98 -14.51
CA MET A 260 -18.90 17.62 -13.18
C MET A 260 -18.17 16.28 -13.23
N PHE A 261 -16.97 16.23 -12.66
CA PHE A 261 -16.25 14.99 -12.34
C PHE A 261 -16.19 14.81 -10.84
N GLU A 262 -16.36 13.57 -10.38
CA GLU A 262 -16.19 13.21 -8.98
C GLU A 262 -15.31 11.97 -8.86
N PHE A 263 -14.32 12.05 -7.98
CA PHE A 263 -13.50 10.92 -7.56
C PHE A 263 -13.71 10.68 -6.07
N GLN A 264 -14.08 9.47 -5.70
CA GLN A 264 -14.30 9.10 -4.31
C GLN A 264 -13.60 7.80 -3.96
N HIS A 265 -13.00 7.76 -2.78
CA HIS A 265 -12.52 6.52 -2.18
C HIS A 265 -12.75 6.51 -0.66
N ASN A 266 -13.42 5.46 -0.20
CA ASN A 266 -13.89 5.32 1.17
C ASN A 266 -13.29 4.05 1.77
N VAL A 267 -12.44 4.22 2.78
CA VAL A 267 -11.85 3.11 3.51
C VAL A 267 -12.53 3.00 4.87
N ILE A 268 -13.00 1.80 5.19
CA ILE A 268 -13.43 1.41 6.54
C ILE A 268 -12.41 0.41 7.09
N GLY A 269 -12.01 0.62 8.34
CA GLY A 269 -11.10 -0.24 9.06
C GLY A 269 -9.68 -0.23 8.49
N ARG A 270 -9.05 -1.40 8.53
CA ARG A 270 -7.61 -1.57 8.28
C ARG A 270 -7.30 -2.59 7.18
N THR A 271 -8.33 -3.28 6.69
CA THR A 271 -8.19 -4.43 5.80
C THR A 271 -7.43 -4.11 4.52
N THR A 272 -7.71 -2.96 3.88
CA THR A 272 -6.99 -2.58 2.63
C THR A 272 -5.47 -2.47 2.84
N TYR A 273 -5.03 -1.92 3.98
CA TYR A 273 -3.62 -1.78 4.31
C TYR A 273 -2.99 -3.13 4.67
N ALA A 274 -3.74 -3.95 5.41
CA ALA A 274 -3.31 -5.30 5.77
C ALA A 274 -3.12 -6.19 4.53
N GLU A 275 -4.10 -6.22 3.63
CA GLU A 275 -4.01 -7.01 2.39
C GLU A 275 -2.88 -6.52 1.48
N GLY A 276 -2.72 -5.20 1.32
CA GLY A 276 -1.60 -4.66 0.55
C GLY A 276 -0.23 -4.92 1.17
N THR A 277 -0.14 -5.02 2.50
CA THR A 277 1.09 -5.45 3.19
C THR A 277 1.43 -6.90 2.89
N VAL A 278 0.42 -7.80 2.89
CA VAL A 278 0.62 -9.21 2.52
C VAL A 278 1.06 -9.32 1.06
N ASP A 279 0.46 -8.54 0.15
CA ASP A 279 0.92 -8.48 -1.24
C ASP A 279 2.36 -7.99 -1.37
N ALA A 280 2.75 -6.96 -0.59
CA ALA A 280 4.13 -6.49 -0.55
C ALA A 280 5.10 -7.56 -0.02
N ALA A 281 4.69 -8.37 0.96
CA ALA A 281 5.52 -9.46 1.48
C ALA A 281 5.69 -10.59 0.45
N LEU A 282 4.61 -10.97 -0.24
CA LEU A 282 4.66 -11.95 -1.33
C LEU A 282 5.51 -11.46 -2.51
N PHE A 283 5.37 -10.17 -2.87
CA PHE A 283 6.21 -9.51 -3.86
C PHE A 283 7.69 -9.64 -3.48
N LEU A 284 8.03 -9.22 -2.26
CA LEU A 284 9.40 -9.19 -1.79
C LEU A 284 10.01 -10.58 -1.73
N ALA A 285 9.24 -11.59 -1.31
CA ALA A 285 9.67 -12.98 -1.31
C ALA A 285 10.04 -13.45 -2.74
N ALA A 286 9.19 -13.14 -3.73
CA ALA A 286 9.49 -13.46 -5.12
C ALA A 286 10.72 -12.72 -5.66
N ARG A 287 10.99 -11.48 -5.20
CA ARG A 287 12.21 -10.73 -5.57
C ARG A 287 13.48 -11.37 -4.98
N ILE A 288 13.38 -11.89 -3.76
CA ILE A 288 14.48 -12.59 -3.09
C ILE A 288 14.79 -13.91 -3.80
N ASP A 289 13.76 -14.71 -4.10
CA ASP A 289 13.91 -15.99 -4.82
C ASP A 289 14.50 -15.80 -6.23
N ALA A 290 14.18 -14.68 -6.88
CA ALA A 290 14.73 -14.29 -8.17
C ALA A 290 16.16 -13.71 -8.10
N HIS A 291 16.68 -13.46 -6.90
CA HIS A 291 17.96 -12.78 -6.67
C HIS A 291 18.07 -11.42 -7.40
N ASP A 292 16.99 -10.63 -7.36
CA ASP A 292 16.95 -9.32 -8.02
C ASP A 292 18.09 -8.39 -7.54
N GLY A 293 18.76 -7.70 -8.47
CA GLY A 293 19.84 -6.76 -8.12
C GLY A 293 19.35 -5.51 -7.36
N LYS A 294 18.05 -5.18 -7.46
CA LYS A 294 17.39 -4.13 -6.67
C LYS A 294 16.92 -4.74 -5.34
N THR A 295 17.18 -4.07 -4.22
CA THR A 295 16.80 -4.57 -2.89
C THR A 295 15.79 -3.70 -2.17
N LEU A 296 15.72 -2.39 -2.44
CA LEU A 296 14.71 -1.50 -1.88
C LEU A 296 13.58 -1.25 -2.89
N TYR A 297 12.35 -1.50 -2.47
CA TYR A 297 11.13 -1.38 -3.27
C TYR A 297 10.07 -0.54 -2.57
N ASN A 298 9.08 -0.10 -3.34
CA ASN A 298 7.90 0.59 -2.83
C ASN A 298 6.60 -0.05 -3.35
N MET A 299 5.44 0.51 -2.98
CA MET A 299 4.14 -0.02 -3.40
C MET A 299 3.85 0.13 -4.90
N ILE A 300 4.53 1.04 -5.62
CA ILE A 300 4.44 1.12 -7.09
C ILE A 300 5.13 -0.08 -7.74
N ASP A 301 6.28 -0.50 -7.21
CA ASP A 301 6.95 -1.72 -7.68
C ASP A 301 6.04 -2.95 -7.48
N VAL A 302 5.37 -3.05 -6.33
CA VAL A 302 4.40 -4.11 -6.03
C VAL A 302 3.23 -4.09 -7.04
N LEU A 303 2.67 -2.92 -7.33
CA LEU A 303 1.58 -2.76 -8.31
C LEU A 303 2.01 -3.18 -9.72
N ARG A 304 3.23 -2.83 -10.15
CA ARG A 304 3.77 -3.16 -11.47
C ARG A 304 4.02 -4.65 -11.68
N ALA A 305 4.22 -5.41 -10.60
CA ALA A 305 4.39 -6.85 -10.67
C ALA A 305 3.09 -7.60 -11.03
N GLY A 306 1.93 -6.93 -10.95
CA GLY A 306 0.63 -7.53 -11.22
C GLY A 306 0.01 -8.24 -10.00
N ALA A 307 -1.09 -8.96 -10.25
CA ALA A 307 -1.80 -9.67 -9.19
C ALA A 307 -0.97 -10.86 -8.69
N MET A 308 -0.85 -10.98 -7.37
CA MET A 308 -0.17 -12.10 -6.70
C MET A 308 -1.14 -13.06 -5.99
N ARG A 309 -2.41 -12.66 -5.89
CA ARG A 309 -3.54 -13.40 -5.32
C ARG A 309 -4.82 -12.92 -6.00
#